data_AF-A0A5N6Y3T3-F1
#
_entry.id   AF-A0A5N6Y3T3-F1
#
_cell.length_a   1.000
_cell.length_b   1.000
_cell.length_c   1.000
_cell.angle_alpha   90.00
_cell.angle_beta   90.00
_cell.angle_gamma   90.00
#
_symmetry.space_group_name_H-M   'P 1'
#
loop_
_entity.id
_entity.type
_entity.pdbx_description
1 polymer ?
#
loop_
_entity_poly.entity_id
_entity_poly.type
_entity_poly.pdbx_seq_one_letter_code
_entity_poly.pdbx_strand_id
1 'polypeptide(L)'
;MMLPMFLTVVSTLLASTSAAAVERRDRTCTVELDEQRGQNAVGGGDNSHTCGVSLDYGDGRKDVLSEACNEIWHAGDHCFSSQLPYSICIHTNGDTDGYLNYSNEHRDFNEDGCKQDKWAGIGGDGHTITCTFSCT
;
A
#
# COMPACT_ATOMS: atom_id res chain seq x y z
N MET A 1 -63.78 -43.61 19.25
CA MET A 1 -62.46 -44.28 19.26
C MET A 1 -61.47 -43.39 18.52
N MET A 2 -60.22 -43.40 18.99
CA MET A 2 -59.17 -42.36 18.89
C MET A 2 -58.70 -41.97 17.48
N LEU A 3 -58.31 -40.69 17.34
CA LEU A 3 -57.47 -40.12 16.28
C LEU A 3 -56.08 -40.79 16.23
N PRO A 4 -55.33 -40.59 15.12
CA PRO A 4 -54.11 -39.81 15.30
C PRO A 4 -53.87 -38.74 14.21
N MET A 5 -53.50 -37.55 14.68
CA MET A 5 -52.85 -36.47 13.95
C MET A 5 -51.49 -36.93 13.42
N PHE A 6 -51.20 -36.68 12.15
CA PHE A 6 -49.84 -36.71 11.62
C PHE A 6 -49.30 -35.27 11.57
N LEU A 7 -48.37 -34.96 12.49
CA LEU A 7 -47.56 -33.75 12.51
C LEU A 7 -46.28 -34.02 11.71
N THR A 8 -46.15 -33.47 10.52
CA THR A 8 -44.88 -33.45 9.78
C THR A 8 -44.03 -32.28 10.26
N VAL A 9 -43.00 -32.58 11.03
CA VAL A 9 -41.98 -31.62 11.46
C VAL A 9 -41.01 -31.39 10.30
N VAL A 10 -41.05 -30.18 9.73
CA VAL A 10 -40.06 -29.72 8.76
C VAL A 10 -38.85 -29.20 9.54
N SER A 11 -37.78 -29.97 9.59
CA SER A 11 -36.49 -29.53 10.12
C SER A 11 -35.70 -28.82 9.02
N THR A 12 -35.80 -27.49 8.94
CA THR A 12 -34.85 -26.68 8.18
C THR A 12 -33.57 -26.52 8.98
N LEU A 13 -32.51 -27.27 8.60
CA LEU A 13 -31.16 -26.97 9.06
C LEU A 13 -30.71 -25.65 8.42
N LEU A 14 -30.84 -24.55 9.14
CA LEU A 14 -30.09 -23.33 8.87
C LEU A 14 -28.64 -23.60 9.24
N ALA A 15 -27.84 -24.01 8.24
CA ALA A 15 -26.40 -23.92 8.31
C ALA A 15 -26.03 -22.43 8.46
N SER A 16 -25.92 -21.98 9.70
CA SER A 16 -25.33 -20.69 10.02
C SER A 16 -23.83 -20.83 9.81
N THR A 17 -23.40 -20.62 8.56
CA THR A 17 -22.01 -20.27 8.30
C THR A 17 -21.76 -18.93 8.99
N SER A 18 -21.17 -19.00 10.18
CA SER A 18 -20.54 -17.84 10.81
C SER A 18 -19.37 -17.43 9.92
N ALA A 19 -19.66 -16.69 8.84
CA ALA A 19 -18.67 -15.82 8.27
C ALA A 19 -18.28 -14.88 9.41
N ALA A 20 -17.08 -15.08 9.97
CA ALA A 20 -16.50 -14.11 10.86
C ALA A 20 -16.53 -12.79 10.09
N ALA A 21 -17.46 -11.91 10.45
CA ALA A 21 -17.46 -10.55 10.00
C ALA A 21 -16.18 -9.97 10.57
N VAL A 22 -15.11 -10.01 9.79
CA VAL A 22 -13.90 -9.24 10.06
C VAL A 22 -14.40 -7.82 10.06
N GLU A 23 -14.61 -7.29 11.26
CA GLU A 23 -14.98 -5.90 11.48
C GLU A 23 -13.97 -5.08 10.66
N ARG A 24 -14.48 -4.29 9.70
CA ARG A 24 -13.67 -3.43 8.86
C ARG A 24 -13.12 -2.33 9.75
N ARG A 25 -12.05 -2.64 10.48
CA ARG A 25 -11.36 -1.67 11.32
C ARG A 25 -10.70 -0.69 10.38
N ASP A 26 -10.97 0.59 10.57
CA ASP A 26 -10.17 1.65 9.98
C ASP A 26 -8.73 1.43 10.42
N ARG A 27 -7.85 1.22 9.44
CA ARG A 27 -6.41 1.04 9.63
C ARG A 27 -5.69 2.21 9.03
N THR A 28 -4.48 2.45 9.51
CA THR A 28 -3.56 3.38 8.85
C THR A 28 -2.68 2.56 7.91
N CYS A 29 -2.91 2.72 6.61
CA CYS A 29 -2.00 2.20 5.59
C CYS A 29 -0.84 3.17 5.42
N THR A 30 0.31 2.63 5.03
CA THR A 30 1.52 3.40 4.75
C THR A 30 2.02 3.04 3.36
N VAL A 31 2.22 4.05 2.52
CA VAL A 31 2.92 3.90 1.24
C VAL A 31 4.29 4.51 1.37
N GLU A 32 5.30 3.76 0.96
CA GLU A 32 6.69 4.22 0.93
C GLU A 32 7.18 4.19 -0.52
N LEU A 33 7.73 5.31 -0.96
CA LEU A 33 8.48 5.43 -2.19
C LEU A 33 9.96 5.51 -1.81
N ASP A 34 10.80 4.75 -2.49
CA ASP A 34 12.24 4.80 -2.29
C ASP A 34 13.00 4.96 -3.62
N GLU A 35 14.12 5.65 -3.53
CA GLU A 35 15.18 5.61 -4.53
C GLU A 35 16.52 5.45 -3.81
N GLN A 36 17.34 4.53 -4.27
CA GLN A 36 18.69 4.34 -3.78
C GLN A 36 19.68 4.22 -4.93
N ARG A 37 20.78 4.96 -4.82
CA ARG A 37 21.92 4.89 -5.71
C ARG A 37 23.14 4.41 -4.94
N GLY A 38 23.62 3.22 -5.26
CA GLY A 38 24.85 2.67 -4.68
C GLY A 38 26.06 3.04 -5.53
N GLN A 39 27.20 3.32 -4.88
CA GLN A 39 28.47 3.59 -5.53
C GLN A 39 29.57 2.68 -4.98
N ASN A 40 30.35 2.06 -5.86
CA ASN A 40 31.57 1.37 -5.46
C ASN A 40 32.72 2.38 -5.29
N ALA A 41 32.91 2.82 -4.05
CA ALA A 41 33.92 3.82 -3.67
C ALA A 41 35.38 3.40 -3.91
N VAL A 42 35.66 2.09 -4.04
CA VAL A 42 37.02 1.55 -4.11
C VAL A 42 37.44 1.21 -5.54
N GLY A 43 36.48 0.84 -6.39
CA GLY A 43 36.75 0.35 -7.75
C GLY A 43 36.35 1.28 -8.89
N GLY A 44 35.49 2.28 -8.65
CA GLY A 44 35.04 3.23 -9.68
C GLY A 44 34.43 2.52 -10.90
N GLY A 45 33.27 1.88 -10.77
CA GLY A 45 32.66 1.21 -11.92
C GLY A 45 31.26 0.65 -11.67
N ASP A 46 31.06 -0.01 -10.53
CA ASP A 46 29.75 -0.60 -10.22
C ASP A 46 28.89 0.39 -9.44
N ASN A 47 27.89 0.93 -10.12
CA ASN A 47 26.84 1.73 -9.50
C ASN A 47 25.53 0.93 -9.57
N SER A 48 24.77 0.91 -8.48
CA SER A 48 23.42 0.36 -8.47
C SER A 48 22.40 1.50 -8.45
N HIS A 49 21.26 1.31 -9.09
CA HIS A 49 20.13 2.21 -9.00
C HIS A 49 18.87 1.37 -8.80
N THR A 50 18.22 1.54 -7.67
CA THR A 50 17.00 0.82 -7.28
C THR A 50 15.94 1.82 -6.87
N CYS A 51 14.69 1.49 -7.17
CA CYS A 51 13.54 2.24 -6.74
C CYS A 51 12.47 1.28 -6.26
N GLY A 52 11.55 1.77 -5.44
CA GLY A 52 10.44 0.98 -4.95
C GLY A 52 9.23 1.81 -4.60
N VAL A 53 8.06 1.20 -4.76
CA VAL A 53 6.82 1.63 -4.12
C VAL A 53 6.31 0.44 -3.34
N SER A 54 6.19 0.59 -2.04
CA SER A 54 5.65 -0.45 -1.16
C SER A 54 4.44 0.04 -0.38
N LEU A 55 3.56 -0.89 -0.03
CA LEU A 55 2.36 -0.65 0.75
C LEU A 55 2.37 -1.55 1.99
N ASP A 56 2.31 -0.93 3.17
CA ASP A 56 1.95 -1.58 4.42
C ASP A 56 0.45 -1.38 4.67
N TYR A 57 -0.28 -2.48 4.83
CA TYR A 57 -1.73 -2.47 5.02
C TYR A 57 -2.16 -2.09 6.46
N GLY A 58 -1.22 -1.85 7.37
CA GLY A 58 -1.47 -1.58 8.78
C GLY A 58 -1.96 -2.79 9.58
N ASP A 59 -1.97 -3.98 8.97
CA ASP A 59 -2.34 -5.27 9.57
C ASP A 59 -1.19 -6.28 9.61
N GLY A 60 0.03 -5.82 9.29
CA GLY A 60 1.23 -6.63 9.20
C GLY A 60 1.48 -7.24 7.83
N ARG A 61 0.56 -7.12 6.87
CA ARG A 61 0.82 -7.45 5.46
C ARG A 61 1.55 -6.29 4.78
N LYS A 62 2.42 -6.64 3.83
CA LYS A 62 3.15 -5.70 2.98
C LYS A 62 3.21 -6.22 1.54
N ASP A 63 3.03 -5.32 0.59
CA ASP A 63 3.18 -5.61 -0.84
C ASP A 63 4.17 -4.63 -1.48
N VAL A 64 4.92 -5.10 -2.47
CA VAL A 64 5.70 -4.25 -3.38
C VAL A 64 4.82 -3.99 -4.60
N LEU A 65 4.49 -2.73 -4.82
CA LEU A 65 3.60 -2.29 -5.90
C LEU A 65 4.35 -2.12 -7.22
N SER A 66 5.59 -1.61 -7.16
CA SER A 66 6.52 -1.55 -8.30
C SER A 66 7.96 -1.39 -7.81
N GLU A 67 8.90 -1.82 -8.63
CA GLU A 67 10.34 -1.56 -8.49
C GLU A 67 10.88 -0.76 -9.69
N ALA A 68 10.00 -0.36 -10.62
CA ALA A 68 10.37 0.28 -11.86
C ALA A 68 10.52 1.79 -11.67
N CYS A 69 11.75 2.30 -11.62
CA CYS A 69 12.03 3.73 -11.43
C CYS A 69 11.25 4.66 -12.39
N ASN A 70 11.01 4.24 -13.63
CA ASN A 70 10.27 5.00 -14.64
C ASN A 70 8.76 5.06 -14.39
N GLU A 71 8.22 4.27 -13.45
CA GLU A 71 6.83 4.34 -13.00
C GLU A 71 6.69 5.13 -11.69
N ILE A 72 7.81 5.46 -11.04
CA ILE A 72 7.83 6.05 -9.69
C ILE A 72 8.29 7.50 -9.80
N TRP A 73 9.48 7.71 -10.37
CA TRP A 73 10.19 8.99 -10.41
C TRP A 73 10.17 9.67 -11.78
N HIS A 74 9.27 9.21 -12.66
CA HIS A 74 9.00 9.89 -13.93
C HIS A 74 7.80 10.81 -13.77
N ALA A 75 7.89 12.01 -14.35
CA ALA A 75 6.80 12.97 -14.29
C ALA A 75 5.50 12.38 -14.85
N GLY A 76 4.42 12.47 -14.09
CA GLY A 76 3.10 11.98 -14.46
C GLY A 76 2.40 11.19 -13.36
N ASP A 77 1.14 10.83 -13.63
CA ASP A 77 0.34 10.00 -12.72
C ASP A 77 0.58 8.51 -13.01
N HIS A 78 0.98 7.77 -11.99
CA HIS A 78 1.14 6.32 -12.02
C HIS A 78 0.26 5.67 -10.97
N CYS A 79 -0.61 4.76 -11.40
CA CYS A 79 -1.58 4.10 -10.52
C CYS A 79 -1.27 2.61 -10.37
N PHE A 80 -1.15 2.18 -9.13
CA PHE A 80 -0.82 0.82 -8.75
C PHE A 80 -2.05 0.10 -8.19
N SER A 81 -2.23 -1.14 -8.64
CA SER A 81 -3.25 -2.03 -8.08
C SER A 81 -2.71 -2.66 -6.79
N SER A 82 -3.59 -2.87 -5.81
CA SER A 82 -3.27 -3.55 -4.56
C SER A 82 -4.46 -4.41 -4.11
N GLN A 83 -4.39 -4.97 -2.90
CA GLN A 83 -5.53 -5.64 -2.28
C GLN A 83 -6.52 -4.66 -1.64
N LEU A 84 -6.24 -3.34 -1.68
CA LEU A 84 -7.18 -2.30 -1.28
C LEU A 84 -8.26 -2.09 -2.37
N PRO A 85 -9.45 -1.57 -2.00
CA PRO A 85 -10.55 -1.37 -2.94
C PRO A 85 -10.30 -0.29 -4.01
N TYR A 86 -9.35 0.61 -3.79
CA TYR A 86 -8.99 1.68 -4.73
C TYR A 86 -7.52 1.59 -5.11
N SER A 87 -7.19 2.04 -6.31
CA SER A 87 -5.80 2.16 -6.75
C SER A 87 -5.08 3.25 -5.95
N ILE A 88 -3.78 3.04 -5.73
CA ILE A 88 -2.89 4.05 -5.18
C ILE A 88 -2.26 4.76 -6.37
N CYS A 89 -2.55 6.05 -6.53
CA CYS A 89 -2.01 6.85 -7.63
C CYS A 89 -0.98 7.84 -7.08
N ILE A 90 0.21 7.81 -7.64
CA ILE A 90 1.33 8.67 -7.28
C ILE A 90 1.59 9.62 -8.45
N HIS A 91 1.81 10.88 -8.12
CA HIS A 91 2.31 11.87 -9.04
C HIS A 91 3.63 12.40 -8.51
N THR A 92 4.70 12.28 -9.28
CA THR A 92 6.00 12.88 -8.95
C THR A 92 6.33 14.02 -9.91
N ASN A 93 6.90 15.09 -9.37
CA ASN A 93 7.46 16.22 -10.11
C ASN A 93 8.93 16.41 -9.70
N GLY A 94 9.71 15.34 -9.81
CA GLY A 94 11.06 15.26 -9.26
C GLY A 94 11.13 14.22 -8.14
N ASP A 95 12.19 14.31 -7.34
CA ASP A 95 12.53 13.39 -6.26
C ASP A 95 11.88 13.73 -4.92
N THR A 96 11.41 14.97 -4.73
CA THR A 96 10.81 15.40 -3.45
C THR A 96 9.40 15.98 -3.56
N ASP A 97 8.98 16.34 -4.77
CA ASP A 97 7.72 17.02 -5.03
C ASP A 97 6.71 16.07 -5.67
N GLY A 98 5.46 16.18 -5.26
CA GLY A 98 4.42 15.29 -5.73
C GLY A 98 3.31 15.08 -4.72
N TYR A 99 2.44 14.14 -5.04
CA TYR A 99 1.35 13.75 -4.17
C TYR A 99 0.97 12.28 -4.38
N LEU A 100 0.30 11.74 -3.37
CA LEU A 100 -0.38 10.45 -3.41
C LEU A 100 -1.88 10.67 -3.30
N ASN A 101 -2.62 9.99 -4.17
CA ASN A 101 -4.07 9.88 -4.14
C ASN A 101 -4.50 8.45 -3.83
N TYR A 102 -5.43 8.31 -2.89
CA TYR A 102 -6.11 7.06 -2.61
C TYR A 102 -7.58 7.34 -2.28
N SER A 103 -8.51 6.88 -3.11
CA SER A 103 -9.94 7.21 -2.98
C SER A 103 -10.17 8.73 -2.96
N ASN A 104 -10.68 9.27 -1.85
CA ASN A 104 -10.89 10.69 -1.60
C ASN A 104 -9.73 11.35 -0.81
N GLU A 105 -8.70 10.58 -0.45
CA GLU A 105 -7.53 11.08 0.26
C GLU A 105 -6.52 11.63 -0.74
N HIS A 106 -6.09 12.86 -0.51
CA HIS A 106 -4.97 13.51 -1.16
C HIS A 106 -3.87 13.73 -0.11
N ARG A 107 -2.64 13.38 -0.45
CA ARG A 107 -1.48 13.52 0.42
C ARG A 107 -0.35 14.15 -0.37
N ASP A 108 -0.14 15.45 -0.17
CA ASP A 108 1.03 16.14 -0.71
C ASP A 108 2.28 15.69 0.05
N PHE A 109 3.37 15.44 -0.67
CA PHE A 109 4.61 14.92 -0.09
C PHE A 109 5.29 15.89 0.88
N ASN A 110 4.92 17.17 0.81
CA ASN A 110 5.45 18.24 1.65
C ASN A 110 4.48 18.70 2.75
N GLU A 111 3.34 18.02 2.91
CA GLU A 111 2.31 18.33 3.91
C GLU A 111 2.14 17.23 4.96
N ASP A 112 1.25 17.50 5.93
CA ASP A 112 0.93 16.57 6.99
C ASP A 112 0.42 15.22 6.44
N GLY A 113 0.92 14.14 7.02
CA GLY A 113 0.60 12.77 6.60
C GLY A 113 1.66 12.15 5.70
N CYS A 114 2.60 12.94 5.17
CA CYS A 114 3.81 12.46 4.52
C CYS A 114 5.07 12.88 5.28
N LYS A 115 6.14 12.09 5.14
CA LYS A 115 7.47 12.38 5.66
C LYS A 115 8.49 12.06 4.60
N GLN A 116 9.57 12.84 4.58
CA GLN A 116 10.68 12.61 3.66
C GLN A 116 11.95 12.44 4.46
N ASP A 117 12.71 11.41 4.12
CA ASP A 117 14.04 11.17 4.67
C ASP A 117 15.04 11.07 3.52
N LYS A 118 16.25 11.57 3.73
CA LYS A 118 17.32 11.53 2.75
C LYS A 118 18.66 11.28 3.41
N TRP A 119 19.52 10.58 2.71
CA TRP A 119 20.86 10.28 3.19
C TRP A 119 21.86 10.24 2.03
N ALA A 120 23.11 10.53 2.36
CA ALA A 120 24.23 10.43 1.41
C ALA A 120 25.50 10.04 2.17
N GLY A 121 26.36 9.26 1.53
CA GLY A 121 27.62 8.81 2.07
C GLY A 121 28.56 8.31 0.98
N ILE A 122 29.72 7.81 1.39
CA ILE A 122 30.76 7.33 0.47
C ILE A 122 30.28 6.16 -0.41
N GLY A 123 29.32 5.38 0.08
CA GLY A 123 28.73 4.24 -0.65
C GLY A 123 27.53 4.60 -1.53
N GLY A 124 27.16 5.88 -1.63
CA GLY A 124 26.00 6.32 -2.40
C GLY A 124 25.03 7.20 -1.63
N ASP A 125 23.82 7.33 -2.15
CA ASP A 125 22.75 8.18 -1.64
C ASP A 125 21.38 7.51 -1.78
N GLY A 126 20.40 8.03 -1.06
CA GLY A 126 19.03 7.61 -1.21
C GLY A 126 18.05 8.57 -0.56
N HIS A 127 16.80 8.44 -0.96
CA HIS A 127 15.70 9.20 -0.40
C HIS A 127 14.46 8.33 -0.31
N THR A 128 13.60 8.65 0.67
CA THR A 128 12.35 7.95 0.90
C THR A 128 11.24 8.95 1.17
N ILE A 129 10.05 8.70 0.62
CA ILE A 129 8.82 9.43 0.92
C ILE A 129 7.83 8.44 1.50
N THR A 130 7.41 8.68 2.74
CA THR A 130 6.48 7.82 3.46
C THR A 130 5.18 8.57 3.73
N CYS A 131 4.08 8.13 3.12
CA CYS A 131 2.76 8.73 3.27
C CYS A 131 1.79 7.78 3.97
N THR A 132 0.94 8.33 4.83
CA THR A 132 -0.05 7.58 5.61
C THR A 132 -1.47 8.05 5.35
N PHE A 133 -2.39 7.10 5.27
CA PHE A 133 -3.81 7.36 5.06
C PHE A 133 -4.69 6.27 5.67
N SER A 134 -5.95 6.60 5.90
CA SER A 134 -6.93 5.64 6.41
C SER A 134 -7.35 4.66 5.32
N CYS A 135 -7.37 3.37 5.63
CA CYS A 135 -7.73 2.28 4.71
C CYS A 135 -8.59 1.21 5.41
N THR A 136 -9.37 0.47 4.60
CA THR A 136 -10.35 -0.53 5.05
C THR A 136 -10.50 -1.74 4.13
#